data_AF-A0A8T1TWL4-F1
#
_entry.id   AF-A0A8T1TWL4-F1
#
_cell.length_a   1.000
_cell.length_b   1.000
_cell.length_c   1.000
_cell.angle_alpha   90.00
_cell.angle_beta   90.00
_cell.angle_gamma   90.00
#
_symmetry.space_group_name_H-M   'P 1'
#
loop_
_entity.id
_entity.type
_entity.pdbx_description
1 polymer ?
#
loop_
_entity_poly.entity_id
_entity_poly.type
_entity_poly.pdbx_seq_one_letter_code
_entity_poly.pdbx_strand_id
1 'polypeptide(L)' 'MSISRAISSFFFTDCGGGQFSCKQCGKVRKQSPGTDYTNLISHLATSHPGFRETYDESQRTHGQSLQAHGF' A
#
# COMPACT_ATOMS: atom_id res chain seq x y z
N MET A 1 9.64 -9.48 -5.41
CA MET A 1 8.34 -8.93 -4.97
C MET A 1 8.15 -7.58 -5.66
N SER A 2 7.02 -7.35 -6.33
CA SER A 2 6.74 -6.08 -7.04
C SER A 2 6.42 -4.96 -6.04
N ILE A 3 7.04 -3.79 -6.18
CA ILE A 3 6.84 -2.62 -5.30
C ILE A 3 5.34 -2.25 -5.20
N SER A 4 4.59 -2.38 -6.30
CA SER A 4 3.15 -2.12 -6.35
C SER A 4 2.34 -2.95 -5.35
N ARG A 5 2.69 -4.23 -5.17
CA ARG A 5 2.02 -5.12 -4.21
C ARG A 5 2.35 -4.74 -2.76
N ALA A 6 3.59 -4.36 -2.49
CA ALA A 6 4.01 -3.95 -1.15
C ALA A 6 3.32 -2.63 -0.74
N ILE A 7 3.30 -1.64 -1.63
CA ILE A 7 2.55 -0.38 -1.44
C ILE A 7 1.06 -0.65 -1.25
N SER A 8 0.48 -1.53 -2.07
CA SER A 8 -0.96 -1.87 -1.95
C SER A 8 -1.26 -2.50 -0.60
N SER A 9 -0.43 -3.42 -0.11
CA SER A 9 -0.59 -4.02 1.23
C SER A 9 -0.43 -2.99 2.37
N PHE A 10 0.43 -1.99 2.16
CA PHE A 10 0.66 -0.93 3.14
C PHE A 10 -0.56 0.00 3.25
N PHE A 11 -1.02 0.57 2.14
CA PHE A 11 -2.11 1.56 2.13
C PHE A 11 -3.51 0.96 2.12
N PHE A 12 -3.67 -0.31 1.78
CA PHE A 12 -4.97 -0.95 1.73
C PHE A 12 -5.07 -2.11 2.70
N THR A 13 -6.27 -2.32 3.20
CA THR A 13 -6.66 -3.52 3.94
C THR A 13 -7.40 -4.43 2.97
N ASP A 14 -6.95 -5.69 2.85
CA ASP A 14 -7.71 -6.69 2.12
C ASP A 14 -9.00 -6.99 2.89
N CYS A 15 -10.14 -6.73 2.24
CA CYS A 15 -11.47 -7.03 2.77
C CYS A 15 -12.01 -8.36 2.23
N GLY A 16 -11.19 -9.15 1.52
CA GLY A 16 -11.62 -10.36 0.84
C GLY A 16 -12.35 -10.10 -0.48
N GLY A 17 -12.48 -11.16 -1.30
CA GLY A 17 -13.21 -11.10 -2.58
C GLY A 17 -12.59 -10.16 -3.63
N GLY A 18 -11.29 -9.87 -3.50
CA GLY A 18 -10.59 -8.92 -4.37
C GLY A 18 -10.95 -7.46 -4.08
N GLN A 19 -11.45 -7.14 -2.88
CA GLN A 19 -11.75 -5.78 -2.45
C GLN A 19 -10.70 -5.29 -1.46
N PHE A 20 -10.26 -4.05 -1.66
CA PHE A 20 -9.21 -3.40 -0.90
C PHE A 20 -9.74 -2.08 -0.36
N SER A 21 -9.77 -1.93 0.96
CA SER A 21 -10.15 -0.68 1.61
C SER A 21 -8.93 0.20 1.82
N CYS A 22 -8.92 1.40 1.26
CA CYS A 22 -7.85 2.37 1.49
C CYS A 22 -7.87 2.83 2.95
N LYS A 23 -6.77 2.63 3.66
CA LYS A 23 -6.63 3.05 5.07
C LYS A 23 -6.59 4.57 5.24
N GLN A 24 -6.21 5.31 4.19
CA GLN A 24 -6.05 6.77 4.23
C GLN A 24 -7.36 7.53 4.02
N CYS A 25 -8.23 7.05 3.13
CA CYS A 25 -9.52 7.70 2.84
C CYS A 25 -10.76 6.83 3.11
N GLY A 26 -10.58 5.58 3.53
CA GLY A 26 -11.66 4.62 3.76
C GLY A 26 -12.35 4.10 2.50
N LYS A 27 -11.91 4.50 1.30
CA LYS A 27 -12.57 4.07 0.06
C LYS A 27 -12.24 2.62 -0.26
N VAL A 28 -13.29 1.81 -0.42
CA VAL A 28 -13.18 0.43 -0.91
C VAL A 28 -13.03 0.45 -2.42
N ARG A 29 -12.03 -0.28 -2.91
CA ARG A 29 -11.73 -0.46 -4.33
C ARG A 29 -11.60 -1.94 -4.65
N LYS A 30 -12.29 -2.38 -5.69
CA LYS A 30 -12.12 -3.73 -6.22
C LYS A 30 -10.85 -3.77 -7.07
N GLN A 31 -9.98 -4.75 -6.83
CA GLN A 31 -8.88 -5.07 -7.72
C GLN A 31 -9.46 -5.63 -9.01
N SER A 32 -9.11 -4.99 -10.13
CA SER A 32 -9.46 -5.53 -11.44
C SER A 32 -8.58 -6.76 -11.72
N PRO A 33 -9.17 -7.87 -12.20
CA PRO A 33 -8.38 -9.03 -12.61
C PRO A 33 -7.41 -8.63 -13.73
N GLY A 34 -6.14 -9.05 -13.60
CA GLY A 34 -5.12 -8.82 -14.62
C GLY A 34 -4.43 -7.44 -14.62
N THR A 35 -4.75 -6.53 -13.68
CA THR A 35 -4.14 -5.18 -13.64
C THR A 35 -2.95 -5.04 -12.69
N ASP A 36 -2.45 -6.12 -12.09
CA ASP A 36 -1.28 -6.12 -11.18
C ASP A 36 -1.24 -4.95 -10.18
N TYR A 37 -2.36 -4.68 -9.50
CA TYR A 37 -2.52 -3.60 -8.52
C TYR A 37 -2.37 -2.16 -9.08
N THR A 38 -2.22 -2.00 -10.40
CA THR A 38 -2.08 -0.69 -11.06
C THR A 38 -3.26 0.22 -10.78
N ASN A 39 -4.48 -0.34 -10.68
CA ASN A 39 -5.68 0.40 -10.33
C ASN A 39 -5.64 1.00 -8.92
N LEU A 40 -5.05 0.27 -7.96
CA LEU A 40 -4.88 0.74 -6.59
C LEU A 40 -3.79 1.82 -6.52
N ILE A 41 -2.68 1.63 -7.24
CA ILE A 41 -1.60 2.63 -7.33
C ILE A 41 -2.10 3.92 -8.00
N SER A 42 -2.90 3.80 -9.06
CA SER A 42 -3.51 4.97 -9.71
C SER A 42 -4.43 5.73 -8.74
N HIS A 43 -5.23 5.02 -7.93
CA HIS A 43 -6.00 5.67 -6.87
C HIS A 43 -5.11 6.46 -5.90
N LEU A 44 -4.00 5.88 -5.44
CA LEU A 44 -3.06 6.58 -4.57
C LEU A 44 -2.46 7.81 -5.27
N ALA A 45 -2.02 7.69 -6.52
CA ALA A 45 -1.45 8.81 -7.26
C ALA A 45 -2.43 9.98 -7.43
N THR A 46 -3.73 9.70 -7.60
CA THR A 46 -4.75 10.73 -7.79
C THR A 46 -5.32 11.27 -6.48
N SER A 47 -5.59 10.43 -5.49
CA SER A 47 -6.26 10.81 -4.24
C SER A 47 -5.29 11.14 -3.10
N HIS A 48 -4.06 10.63 -3.18
CA HIS A 48 -3.02 10.74 -2.15
C HIS A 48 -1.69 11.16 -2.79
N PRO A 49 -1.58 12.41 -3.29
CA PRO A 49 -0.29 12.92 -3.75
C PRO A 49 0.74 12.79 -2.63
N GLY A 50 1.91 12.23 -2.92
CA GLY A 50 2.94 11.93 -1.92
C GLY A 50 2.85 10.54 -1.26
N PHE A 51 1.94 9.65 -1.68
CA PHE A 51 1.87 8.28 -1.13
C PHE A 51 3.22 7.53 -1.19
N ARG A 52 4.06 7.84 -2.20
CA ARG A 52 5.40 7.25 -2.32
C ARG A 52 6.34 7.72 -1.22
N GLU A 53 6.29 8.99 -0.86
CA GLU A 53 7.11 9.56 0.21
C GLU A 53 6.68 8.99 1.56
N THR A 54 5.37 8.93 1.83
CA THR A 54 4.84 8.27 3.03
C THR A 54 5.26 6.81 3.11
N TYR A 55 5.25 6.09 1.98
CA TYR A 55 5.71 4.71 1.93
C TYR A 55 7.21 4.60 2.19
N ASP A 56 8.05 5.42 1.55
CA ASP A 56 9.50 5.40 1.72
C ASP A 56 9.92 5.69 3.16
N GLU A 57 9.32 6.74 3.75
CA GLU A 57 9.53 7.09 5.16
C GLU A 57 9.11 5.93 6.08
N SER A 58 7.95 5.33 5.81
CA SER A 58 7.48 4.18 6.58
C SER A 58 8.40 2.96 6.41
N GLN A 59 8.92 2.70 5.20
CA GLN A 59 9.87 1.63 4.94
C GLN A 59 11.19 1.87 5.69
N ARG A 60 11.67 3.11 5.73
CA ARG A 60 12.86 3.49 6.51
C ARG A 60 12.63 3.27 8.00
N THR A 61 11.50 3.72 8.55
CA THR A 61 11.15 3.47 9.96
C THR A 61 10.98 1.99 10.28
N HIS A 62 10.32 1.22 9.41
CA HIS A 62 10.13 -0.22 9.60
C HIS A 62 11.45 -1.01 9.48
N GLY A 63 12.34 -0.58 8.57
CA GLY A 63 13.68 -1.12 8.43
C GLY A 63 14.56 -0.82 9.65
N GLN A 64 14.41 0.34 10.27
CA GLN A 64 15.08 0.69 11.53
C GLN A 64 14.53 -0.09 12.73
N SER A 65 13.22 -0.40 12.74
CA SER A 65 12.61 -1.20 13.83
C SER A 65 13.11 -2.65 13.86
N LEU A 66 13.56 -3.21 12.74
CA LEU A 66 14.14 -4.57 12.69
C LEU A 66 15.55 -4.66 13.28
N GLN A 67 16.30 -3.55 13.35
CA GLN A 67 17.61 -3.54 14.00
C GLN A 67 17.53 -3.35 15.53
N ALA A 68 16.38 -2.89 16.04
CA ALA A 68 16.16 -2.69 17.48
C ALA A 68 15.80 -3.98 18.25
N HIS A 69 15.49 -5.07 17.56
CA HIS A 69 15.28 -6.39 18.17
C HIS A 69 16.44 -7.32 17.81
N GLY A 70 17.65 -6.93 18.22
CA GLY A 70 18.80 -7.85 18.27
C GLY A 70 18.57 -8.86 19.39
N PHE A 71 18.39 -10.13 19.02
CA PHE A 71 18.61 -11.26 19.93
C PHE A 71 20.10 -11.53 20.08
#